data_AF-A0A9W6TNZ4-F1
#
_entry.id   AF-A0A9W6TNZ4-F1
#
_cell.length_a   1.000
_cell.length_b   1.000
_cell.length_c   1.000
_cell.angle_alpha   90.00
_cell.angle_beta   90.00
_cell.angle_gamma   90.00
#
_symmetry.space_group_name_H-M   'P 1'
#
loop_
_entity.id
_entity.type
_entity.pdbx_description
1 polymer ?
#
loop_
_entity_poly.entity_id
_entity_poly.type
_entity_poly.pdbx_seq_one_letter_code
_entity_poly.pdbx_strand_id
1 'polypeptide(L)'
;MAINLQVFPIGWFEQNANVIADPVQTTVIYHTLKTLRIMSVLQLFTRIGINCTFCFRLWELNDMIQSHKVQQSSMYPKQNHPAAAAFVIIAIMLVVFVEESLRTSTSACSKHPECAVNAHRWTIVDNDSLMQCPCLMLIDRDIAPKTYAEWLNPKNVTEKVAQLAATGDLQTLQLTNRHLSALPDELRRCRNLRYL
;
A
#
# COMPACT_ATOMS: atom_id res chain seq x y z
N MET A 1 1.64 32.88 21.57
CA MET A 1 2.02 32.04 20.40
C MET A 1 1.18 32.46 19.18
N ALA A 2 1.31 33.71 18.71
CA ALA A 2 0.46 34.26 17.64
C ALA A 2 1.20 35.09 16.57
N ILE A 3 2.49 35.38 16.77
CA ILE A 3 3.28 36.24 15.87
C ILE A 3 3.61 35.54 14.54
N ASN A 4 3.74 34.21 14.53
CA ASN A 4 4.08 33.45 13.31
C ASN A 4 2.89 33.21 12.37
N LEU A 5 1.64 33.42 12.79
CA LEU A 5 0.45 33.16 11.97
C LEU A 5 0.17 34.26 10.93
N GLN A 6 0.69 35.48 11.15
CA GLN A 6 0.58 36.56 10.17
C GLN A 6 1.57 36.42 9.01
N VAL A 7 2.73 35.80 9.26
CA VAL A 7 3.76 35.57 8.24
C VAL A 7 3.52 34.25 7.51
N PHE A 8 3.06 33.21 8.23
CA PHE A 8 2.75 31.90 7.67
C PHE A 8 1.35 31.47 8.08
N PRO A 9 0.34 31.68 7.21
CA PRO A 9 -1.00 31.19 7.48
C PRO A 9 -0.98 29.66 7.58
N ILE A 10 -1.92 29.12 8.37
CA ILE A 10 -2.05 27.69 8.61
C ILE A 10 -2.20 26.98 7.26
N GLY A 11 -1.34 25.99 6.99
CA GLY A 11 -1.32 25.25 5.73
C GLY A 11 -0.41 25.81 4.63
N TRP A 12 0.17 27.01 4.78
CA TRP A 12 1.09 27.59 3.76
C TRP A 12 2.34 26.73 3.55
N PHE A 13 2.89 26.19 4.63
CA PHE A 13 4.02 25.26 4.56
C PHE A 13 3.65 23.94 3.88
N GLU A 14 2.47 23.38 4.18
CA GLU A 14 1.99 22.14 3.54
C GLU A 14 1.75 22.36 2.05
N GLN A 15 1.20 23.52 1.68
CA GLN A 15 0.92 23.87 0.30
C GLN A 15 2.21 24.07 -0.51
N ASN A 16 3.19 24.81 0.04
CA ASN A 16 4.49 24.97 -0.61
C ASN A 16 5.29 23.67 -0.66
N ALA A 17 5.23 22.85 0.39
CA ALA A 17 5.86 21.54 0.40
C ALA A 17 5.25 20.62 -0.67
N ASN A 18 3.93 20.62 -0.85
CA ASN A 18 3.24 19.87 -1.91
C ASN A 18 3.53 20.38 -3.32
N VAL A 19 3.89 21.65 -3.49
CA VAL A 19 4.30 22.19 -4.80
C VAL A 19 5.70 21.70 -5.19
N ILE A 20 6.59 21.51 -4.22
CA ILE A 20 7.99 21.14 -4.43
C ILE A 20 8.20 19.62 -4.40
N ALA A 21 7.44 18.91 -3.57
CA ALA A 21 7.56 17.47 -3.41
C ALA A 21 6.91 16.71 -4.57
N ASP A 22 7.52 15.60 -4.97
CA ASP A 22 6.95 14.69 -5.96
C ASP A 22 5.63 14.09 -5.41
N PRO A 23 4.48 14.37 -6.03
CA PRO A 23 3.18 13.88 -5.56
C PRO A 23 3.11 12.35 -5.53
N VAL A 24 3.91 11.66 -6.35
CA VAL A 24 4.02 10.20 -6.34
C VAL A 24 4.63 9.75 -5.01
N GLN A 25 5.78 10.31 -4.64
CA GLN A 25 6.48 9.96 -3.40
C GLN A 25 5.67 10.34 -2.17
N THR A 26 5.08 11.53 -2.13
CA THR A 26 4.27 11.95 -0.99
C THR A 26 3.05 11.07 -0.83
N THR A 27 2.35 10.72 -1.91
CA THR A 27 1.16 9.88 -1.84
C THR A 27 1.51 8.45 -1.39
N VAL A 28 2.63 7.90 -1.87
CA VAL A 28 3.17 6.61 -1.39
C VAL A 28 3.51 6.68 0.10
N ILE A 29 4.20 7.73 0.54
CA ILE A 29 4.57 7.92 1.94
C ILE A 29 3.33 8.06 2.82
N TYR A 30 2.37 8.90 2.44
CA TYR A 30 1.11 9.06 3.16
C TYR A 30 0.31 7.76 3.20
N HIS A 31 0.26 7.01 2.10
CA HIS A 31 -0.40 5.71 2.07
C HIS A 31 0.28 4.70 2.99
N THR A 32 1.61 4.68 3.00
CA THR A 32 2.41 3.81 3.87
C THR A 32 2.22 4.18 5.33
N LEU A 33 2.30 5.48 5.68
CA LEU A 33 2.02 6.00 7.01
C LEU A 33 0.59 5.69 7.47
N LYS A 34 -0.39 5.79 6.57
CA LYS A 34 -1.79 5.46 6.83
C LYS A 34 -2.00 3.96 7.04
N THR A 35 -1.20 3.12 6.39
CA THR A 35 -1.19 1.66 6.58
C THR A 35 -0.47 1.24 7.87
N LEU A 36 0.55 2.01 8.28
CA LEU A 36 1.25 1.88 9.56
C LEU A 36 0.38 2.32 10.75
N ARG A 37 -0.48 3.32 10.54
CA ARG A 37 -1.47 3.76 11.53
C ARG A 37 -2.49 2.66 11.74
N ILE A 38 -2.73 2.27 12.98
CA ILE A 38 -3.76 1.29 13.36
C ILE A 38 -5.12 1.89 13.02
N MET A 39 -5.58 1.64 11.81
CA MET A 39 -6.87 2.11 11.31
C MET A 39 -7.91 1.00 11.29
N SER A 40 -7.47 -0.26 11.28
CA SER A 40 -8.34 -1.43 11.26
C SER A 40 -8.40 -2.12 12.63
N VAL A 41 -9.61 -2.48 13.05
CA VAL A 41 -9.86 -3.29 14.25
C VAL A 41 -9.09 -4.61 14.20
N LEU A 42 -8.92 -5.19 13.00
CA LEU A 42 -8.12 -6.39 12.80
C LEU A 42 -6.63 -6.14 13.08
N GLN A 43 -6.08 -4.99 12.66
CA GLN A 43 -4.69 -4.62 12.95
C GLN A 43 -4.45 -4.36 14.44
N LEU A 44 -5.46 -3.86 15.15
CA LEU A 44 -5.42 -3.70 16.60
C LEU A 44 -5.37 -5.09 17.26
N PHE A 45 -6.26 -6.00 16.88
CA PHE A 45 -6.29 -7.37 17.42
C PHE A 45 -5.03 -8.16 17.11
N THR A 46 -4.44 -8.03 15.91
CA THR A 46 -3.19 -8.74 15.58
C THR A 46 -2.02 -8.21 16.41
N ARG A 47 -1.89 -6.89 16.60
CA ARG A 47 -0.85 -6.31 17.46
C ARG A 47 -1.03 -6.66 18.93
N ILE A 48 -2.26 -6.60 19.44
CA ILE A 48 -2.57 -7.07 20.81
C ILE A 48 -2.25 -8.56 20.93
N GLY A 49 -2.63 -9.38 19.94
CA GLY A 49 -2.34 -10.81 19.93
C GLY A 49 -0.84 -11.11 19.93
N ILE A 50 -0.04 -10.40 19.14
CA ILE A 50 1.43 -10.55 19.12
C ILE A 50 2.04 -10.15 20.47
N ASN A 51 1.60 -9.01 21.04
CA ASN A 51 2.09 -8.56 22.33
C ASN A 51 1.64 -9.50 23.48
N CYS A 52 0.41 -10.01 23.45
CA CYS A 52 -0.12 -10.96 24.43
C CYS A 52 0.60 -12.31 24.34
N THR A 53 0.84 -12.82 23.13
CA THR A 53 1.61 -14.07 22.94
C THR A 53 3.06 -13.88 23.40
N PHE A 54 3.66 -12.72 23.16
CA PHE A 54 4.98 -12.38 23.69
C PHE A 54 5.00 -12.32 25.23
N CYS A 55 4.04 -11.62 25.85
CA CYS A 55 3.89 -11.58 27.31
C CYS A 55 3.66 -12.97 27.90
N PHE A 56 2.83 -13.80 27.27
CA PHE A 56 2.59 -15.17 27.70
C PHE A 56 3.88 -16.00 27.62
N ARG A 57 4.64 -15.91 26.52
CA ARG A 57 5.93 -16.59 26.39
C ARG A 57 6.96 -16.11 27.41
N LEU A 58 7.00 -14.81 27.71
CA LEU A 58 7.88 -14.27 28.75
C LEU A 58 7.48 -14.75 30.14
N TRP A 59 6.18 -14.85 30.42
CA TRP A 59 5.68 -15.36 31.68
C TRP A 59 5.99 -16.85 31.84
N GLU A 60 5.77 -17.65 30.79
CA GLU A 60 6.17 -19.06 30.71
C GLU A 60 7.70 -19.23 30.89
N LEU A 61 8.51 -18.38 30.26
CA LEU A 61 9.98 -18.37 30.47
C LEU A 61 10.36 -18.02 31.90
N ASN A 62 9.70 -17.04 32.52
CA ASN A 62 9.97 -16.66 33.91
C ASN A 62 9.58 -17.78 34.88
N ASP A 63 8.44 -18.43 34.66
CA ASP A 63 8.00 -19.61 35.43
C ASP A 63 8.98 -20.78 35.28
N MET A 64 9.47 -21.02 34.06
CA MET A 64 10.53 -22.00 33.81
C MET A 64 11.86 -21.63 34.49
N ILE A 65 12.28 -20.36 34.51
CA ILE A 65 13.51 -19.93 35.20
C ILE A 65 13.38 -20.07 36.72
N GLN A 66 12.20 -19.75 37.26
CA GLN A 66 11.92 -19.82 38.69
C GLN A 66 11.82 -21.27 39.18
N SER A 67 11.26 -22.17 38.36
CA SER A 67 11.26 -23.62 38.60
C SER A 67 12.64 -24.27 38.33
N HIS A 68 13.44 -23.75 37.39
CA HIS A 68 14.82 -24.22 37.15
C HIS A 68 15.78 -23.91 38.31
N LYS A 69 15.49 -22.90 39.15
CA LYS A 69 16.19 -22.72 40.44
C LYS A 69 15.90 -23.83 41.45
N VAL A 70 14.76 -24.53 41.31
CA VAL A 70 14.30 -25.58 42.23
C VAL A 70 14.63 -26.99 41.70
N GLN A 71 14.69 -27.18 40.39
CA GLN A 71 14.71 -28.50 39.75
C GLN A 71 15.93 -28.70 38.84
N GLN A 72 17.15 -28.73 39.39
CA GLN A 72 18.31 -29.29 38.68
C GLN A 72 18.20 -30.82 38.58
N SER A 73 17.32 -31.33 37.73
CA SER A 73 17.44 -32.70 37.19
C SER A 73 16.56 -32.87 35.96
N SER A 74 17.18 -32.76 34.79
CA SER A 74 16.74 -33.30 33.51
C SER A 74 15.27 -33.09 33.14
N MET A 75 14.99 -32.05 32.37
CA MET A 75 13.87 -32.06 31.43
C MET A 75 14.33 -31.42 30.13
N TYR A 76 14.73 -32.26 29.17
CA TYR A 76 14.71 -31.88 27.77
C TYR A 76 13.28 -31.44 27.44
N PRO A 77 13.03 -30.20 26.96
CA PRO A 77 11.70 -29.83 26.50
C PRO A 77 11.37 -30.73 25.30
N LYS A 78 10.23 -31.42 25.35
CA LYS A 78 9.68 -32.14 24.19
C LYS A 78 9.50 -31.13 23.07
N GLN A 79 10.47 -31.12 22.16
CA GLN A 79 10.54 -30.21 21.03
C GLN A 79 9.45 -30.61 20.06
N ASN A 80 8.38 -29.81 19.96
CA ASN A 80 7.32 -30.01 18.98
C ASN A 80 7.84 -29.65 17.58
N HIS A 81 8.75 -30.47 17.05
CA HIS A 81 9.30 -30.41 15.70
C HIS A 81 8.25 -30.20 14.60
N PRO A 82 7.06 -30.85 14.61
CA PRO A 82 6.08 -30.63 13.55
C PRO A 82 5.49 -29.22 13.57
N ALA A 83 5.29 -28.63 14.75
CA ALA A 83 4.77 -27.27 14.86
C ALA A 83 5.81 -26.25 14.36
N ALA A 84 7.07 -26.41 14.75
CA ALA A 84 8.16 -25.58 14.26
C ALA A 84 8.32 -25.67 12.73
N ALA A 85 8.26 -26.89 12.17
CA ALA A 85 8.31 -27.10 10.73
C ALA A 85 7.14 -26.43 9.99
N ALA A 86 5.92 -26.52 10.53
CA ALA A 86 4.74 -25.88 9.94
C ALA A 86 4.90 -24.34 9.89
N PHE A 87 5.41 -23.71 10.95
CA PHE A 87 5.68 -22.27 10.95
C PHE A 87 6.70 -21.87 9.89
N VAL A 88 7.77 -22.65 9.72
CA VAL A 88 8.79 -22.40 8.68
C VAL A 88 8.19 -22.54 7.28
N ILE A 89 7.38 -23.57 7.04
CA ILE A 89 6.71 -23.77 5.73
C ILE A 89 5.76 -22.61 5.44
N ILE A 90 4.95 -22.19 6.40
CA ILE A 90 4.04 -21.05 6.25
C ILE A 90 4.83 -19.77 5.94
N ALA A 91 5.96 -19.54 6.63
CA ALA A 91 6.82 -18.39 6.36
C ALA A 91 7.38 -18.41 4.92
N ILE A 92 7.87 -19.56 4.45
CA ILE A 92 8.37 -19.71 3.08
C ILE A 92 7.24 -19.47 2.07
N MET A 93 6.07 -20.06 2.29
CA MET A 93 4.90 -19.87 1.41
C MET A 93 4.47 -18.40 1.33
N LEU A 94 4.50 -17.67 2.46
CA LEU A 94 4.20 -16.24 2.48
C LEU A 94 5.22 -15.42 1.69
N VAL A 95 6.52 -15.73 1.84
CA VAL A 95 7.58 -15.04 1.08
C VAL A 95 7.38 -15.26 -0.42
N VAL A 96 7.20 -16.51 -0.84
CA VAL A 96 6.95 -16.85 -2.26
C VAL A 96 5.71 -16.14 -2.79
N PHE A 97 4.60 -16.16 -2.03
CA PHE A 97 3.37 -15.49 -2.43
C PHE A 97 3.55 -13.98 -2.62
N VAL A 98 4.28 -13.33 -1.70
CA VAL A 98 4.55 -11.88 -1.78
C VAL A 98 5.46 -11.54 -2.96
N GLU A 99 6.54 -12.29 -3.16
CA GLU A 99 7.47 -12.09 -4.27
C GLU A 99 6.77 -12.28 -5.63
N GLU A 100 5.97 -13.33 -5.78
CA GLU A 100 5.23 -13.59 -7.02
C GLU A 100 4.16 -12.52 -7.26
N SER A 101 3.45 -12.07 -6.21
CA SER A 101 2.48 -10.97 -6.31
C SER A 101 3.15 -9.65 -6.75
N LEU A 102 4.34 -9.36 -6.24
CA LEU A 102 5.14 -8.19 -6.60
C LEU A 102 5.62 -8.27 -8.05
N ARG A 103 6.19 -9.41 -8.44
CA ARG A 103 6.76 -9.62 -9.77
C ARG A 103 5.70 -9.52 -10.86
N THR A 104 4.57 -10.20 -10.66
CA THR A 104 3.44 -10.22 -11.61
C THR A 104 2.78 -8.85 -11.75
N SER A 105 2.54 -8.15 -10.64
CA SER A 105 1.93 -6.81 -10.68
C SER A 105 2.84 -5.77 -11.35
N THR A 106 4.15 -5.85 -11.09
CA THR A 106 5.13 -4.91 -11.66
C THR A 106 5.32 -5.12 -13.17
N SER A 107 5.36 -6.37 -13.63
CA SER A 107 5.49 -6.66 -15.06
C SER A 107 4.25 -6.24 -15.86
N ALA A 108 3.04 -6.48 -15.33
CA ALA A 108 1.79 -6.09 -15.96
C ALA A 108 1.63 -4.56 -16.10
N CYS A 109 2.03 -3.80 -15.08
CA CYS A 109 1.91 -2.34 -15.06
C CYS A 109 3.11 -1.59 -15.65
N SER A 110 4.16 -2.29 -16.09
CA SER A 110 5.38 -1.68 -16.65
C SER A 110 5.13 -0.74 -17.84
N LYS A 111 4.05 -0.97 -18.60
CA LYS A 111 3.64 -0.14 -19.75
C LYS A 111 2.98 1.18 -19.35
N HIS A 112 2.57 1.34 -18.10
CA HIS A 112 1.84 2.50 -17.60
C HIS A 112 2.63 3.20 -16.48
N PRO A 113 3.58 4.09 -16.80
CA PRO A 113 4.38 4.80 -15.80
C PRO A 113 3.55 5.74 -14.90
N GLU A 114 2.29 5.94 -15.23
CA GLU A 114 1.37 6.87 -14.55
C GLU A 114 0.62 6.15 -13.42
N CYS A 115 0.77 4.82 -13.35
CA CYS A 115 0.39 4.06 -12.18
C CYS A 115 1.51 4.18 -11.12
N ALA A 116 1.28 5.03 -10.13
CA ALA A 116 2.21 5.29 -9.04
C ALA A 116 2.31 4.10 -8.06
N VAL A 117 1.20 3.39 -7.84
CA VAL A 117 1.12 2.29 -6.87
C VAL A 117 0.32 1.13 -7.45
N ASN A 118 0.91 -0.07 -7.40
CA ASN A 118 0.29 -1.31 -7.85
C ASN A 118 -0.53 -1.95 -6.71
N ALA A 119 -1.59 -2.70 -7.03
CA ALA A 119 -2.42 -3.36 -6.02
C ALA A 119 -1.81 -4.67 -5.47
N HIS A 120 -0.66 -5.12 -5.99
CA HIS A 120 0.12 -6.27 -5.54
C HIS A 120 -0.71 -7.55 -5.36
N ARG A 121 -1.44 -7.93 -6.41
CA ARG A 121 -2.33 -9.09 -6.42
C ARG A 121 -1.67 -10.24 -7.18
N TRP A 122 -1.72 -11.44 -6.61
CA TRP A 122 -1.36 -12.65 -7.35
C TRP A 122 -2.49 -12.98 -8.34
N THR A 123 -2.41 -12.41 -9.55
CA THR A 123 -3.30 -12.76 -10.66
C THR A 123 -2.53 -13.66 -11.62
N ILE A 124 -3.13 -14.79 -11.98
CA ILE A 124 -2.59 -15.66 -13.04
C ILE A 124 -2.69 -14.86 -14.33
N VAL A 125 -1.55 -14.40 -14.83
CA VAL A 125 -1.44 -13.70 -16.10
C VAL A 125 -1.60 -14.76 -17.20
N ASP A 126 -2.83 -15.06 -17.59
CA ASP A 126 -3.06 -15.72 -18.87
C ASP A 126 -2.56 -14.77 -19.96
N ASN A 127 -1.84 -15.30 -20.95
CA ASN A 127 -1.05 -14.55 -21.94
C ASN A 127 -1.80 -13.48 -22.75
N ASP A 128 -3.14 -13.38 -22.60
CA ASP A 128 -4.02 -12.42 -23.25
C ASP A 128 -4.60 -11.34 -22.29
N SER A 129 -4.41 -11.51 -20.98
CA SER A 129 -4.88 -10.63 -19.89
C SER A 129 -3.89 -9.52 -19.49
N LEU A 130 -2.81 -9.35 -20.26
CA LEU A 130 -1.81 -8.29 -20.10
C LEU A 130 -2.38 -6.86 -20.28
N MET A 131 -3.69 -6.74 -20.48
CA MET A 131 -4.44 -5.50 -20.68
C MET A 131 -5.00 -4.90 -19.38
N GLN A 132 -5.04 -5.64 -18.27
CA GLN A 132 -5.59 -5.13 -17.01
C GLN A 132 -4.51 -5.00 -15.94
N CYS A 133 -3.87 -3.84 -15.92
CA CYS A 133 -2.95 -3.43 -14.85
C CYS A 133 -3.75 -3.18 -13.55
N PRO A 134 -3.49 -3.92 -12.45
CA PRO A 134 -4.15 -3.69 -11.17
C PRO A 134 -3.54 -2.46 -10.50
N CYS A 135 -3.97 -1.28 -10.93
CA CYS A 135 -3.47 -0.01 -10.43
C CYS A 135 -4.26 0.47 -9.21
N LEU A 136 -3.56 0.80 -8.13
CA LEU A 136 -4.15 1.30 -6.89
C LEU A 136 -4.17 2.83 -6.86
N MET A 137 -3.14 3.47 -7.43
CA MET A 137 -3.03 4.94 -7.52
C MET A 137 -2.58 5.36 -8.91
N LEU A 138 -3.43 6.14 -9.59
CA LEU A 138 -3.17 6.71 -10.90
C LEU A 138 -2.90 8.22 -10.74
N ILE A 139 -1.69 8.64 -11.10
CA ILE A 139 -1.24 10.02 -11.04
C ILE A 139 -0.71 10.39 -12.42
N ASP A 140 -1.49 11.15 -13.19
CA ASP A 140 -1.12 11.66 -14.52
C ASP A 140 -1.11 13.19 -14.46
N ARG A 141 0.10 13.77 -14.41
CA ARG A 141 0.32 15.21 -14.26
C ARG A 141 1.27 15.73 -15.32
N ASP A 142 0.82 16.76 -16.02
CA ASP A 142 1.68 17.57 -16.88
C ASP A 142 2.09 18.85 -16.15
N ILE A 143 3.31 18.91 -15.59
CA ILE A 143 3.77 20.03 -14.76
C ILE A 143 4.11 21.27 -15.59
N ALA A 144 4.50 21.08 -16.86
CA ALA A 144 4.94 22.16 -17.74
C ALA A 144 4.57 21.84 -19.20
N PRO A 145 3.33 22.16 -19.64
CA PRO A 145 2.98 22.05 -21.05
C PRO A 145 3.90 22.95 -21.85
N LYS A 146 4.51 22.39 -22.91
CA LYS A 146 5.56 23.08 -23.67
C LYS A 146 4.99 24.14 -24.60
N THR A 147 3.71 24.03 -24.94
CA THR A 147 3.03 24.94 -25.87
C THR A 147 1.72 25.47 -25.31
N TYR A 148 1.37 26.70 -25.71
CA TYR A 148 0.09 27.32 -25.37
C TYR A 148 -1.12 26.52 -25.91
N ALA A 149 -0.95 25.87 -27.08
CA ALA A 149 -1.97 25.02 -27.67
C ALA A 149 -2.24 23.75 -26.84
N GLU A 150 -1.21 23.12 -26.28
CA GLU A 150 -1.36 21.98 -25.36
C GLU A 150 -2.05 22.38 -24.05
N TRP A 151 -1.85 23.62 -23.60
CA TRP A 151 -2.54 24.14 -22.42
C TRP A 151 -4.03 24.39 -22.68
N LEU A 152 -4.38 24.92 -23.86
CA LEU A 152 -5.77 25.15 -24.26
C LEU A 152 -6.53 23.87 -24.58
N ASN A 153 -5.86 22.87 -25.16
CA ASN A 153 -6.44 21.58 -25.51
C ASN A 153 -5.67 20.44 -24.83
N PRO A 154 -5.91 20.23 -23.52
CA PRO A 154 -5.24 19.17 -22.78
C PRO A 154 -5.61 17.79 -23.32
N LYS A 155 -4.62 16.88 -23.31
CA LYS A 155 -4.79 15.51 -23.79
C LYS A 155 -5.96 14.81 -23.09
N ASN A 156 -6.85 14.21 -23.87
CA ASN A 156 -7.95 13.39 -23.35
C ASN A 156 -7.40 12.05 -22.81
N VAL A 157 -7.71 11.74 -21.56
CA VAL A 157 -7.25 10.51 -20.87
C VAL A 157 -8.39 9.55 -20.52
N THR A 158 -9.61 9.82 -21.00
CA THR A 158 -10.83 9.06 -20.64
C THR A 158 -10.69 7.56 -20.88
N GLU A 159 -10.21 7.16 -22.07
CA GLU A 159 -10.04 5.74 -22.41
C GLU A 159 -8.99 5.04 -21.55
N LYS A 160 -7.89 5.74 -21.25
CA LYS A 160 -6.81 5.21 -20.40
C LYS A 160 -7.25 5.04 -18.96
N VAL A 161 -8.02 6.00 -18.42
CA VAL A 161 -8.61 5.90 -17.08
C VAL A 161 -9.62 4.75 -17.05
N ALA A 162 -10.43 4.55 -18.09
CA ALA A 162 -11.36 3.43 -18.18
C ALA A 162 -10.63 2.07 -18.15
N GLN A 163 -9.54 1.92 -18.93
CA GLN A 163 -8.72 0.71 -18.96
C GLN A 163 -8.11 0.39 -17.59
N LEU A 164 -7.56 1.39 -16.90
CA LEU A 164 -6.93 1.20 -15.58
C LEU A 164 -7.97 0.98 -14.46
N ALA A 165 -9.14 1.64 -14.56
CA ALA A 165 -10.25 1.46 -13.62
C ALA A 165 -11.02 0.15 -13.85
N ALA A 166 -10.85 -0.51 -14.99
CA ALA A 166 -11.56 -1.76 -15.32
C ALA A 166 -11.31 -2.89 -14.31
N THR A 167 -10.16 -2.86 -13.61
CA THR A 167 -9.82 -3.80 -12.53
C THR A 167 -10.63 -3.58 -11.25
N GLY A 168 -11.18 -2.38 -11.04
CA GLY A 168 -11.94 -2.03 -9.84
C GLY A 168 -11.09 -1.78 -8.59
N ASP A 169 -9.76 -1.83 -8.71
CA ASP A 169 -8.81 -1.72 -7.59
C ASP A 169 -8.36 -0.28 -7.30
N LEU A 170 -8.78 0.68 -8.13
CA LEU A 170 -8.36 2.07 -8.05
C LEU A 170 -8.88 2.75 -6.76
N GLN A 171 -7.96 3.38 -6.02
CA GLN A 171 -8.27 4.11 -4.79
C GLN A 171 -8.06 5.61 -4.90
N THR A 172 -7.05 6.03 -5.67
CA THR A 172 -6.70 7.43 -5.86
C THR A 172 -6.56 7.72 -7.34
N LEU A 173 -7.29 8.72 -7.82
CA LEU A 173 -7.13 9.32 -9.15
C LEU A 173 -6.64 10.75 -8.96
N GLN A 174 -5.52 11.12 -9.59
CA GLN A 174 -5.05 12.49 -9.62
C GLN A 174 -4.70 12.86 -11.06
N LEU A 175 -5.44 13.80 -11.61
CA LEU A 175 -5.26 14.29 -12.98
C LEU A 175 -4.99 15.79 -12.97
N THR A 176 -3.85 16.20 -13.51
CA THR A 176 -3.47 17.62 -13.58
C THR A 176 -3.12 17.99 -15.02
N ASN A 177 -3.76 19.03 -15.55
CA ASN A 177 -3.62 19.46 -16.95
C ASN A 177 -3.99 18.35 -17.96
N ARG A 178 -4.97 17.51 -17.60
CA ARG A 178 -5.53 16.45 -18.45
C ARG A 178 -7.05 16.61 -18.57
N HIS A 179 -7.60 16.18 -19.70
CA HIS A 179 -9.03 16.28 -19.96
C HIS A 179 -9.74 14.94 -19.76
N LEU A 180 -10.84 14.96 -19.02
CA LEU A 180 -11.82 13.88 -18.95
C LEU A 180 -13.10 14.38 -19.63
N SER A 181 -13.44 13.79 -20.78
CA SER A 181 -14.65 14.17 -21.51
C SER A 181 -15.91 13.61 -20.85
N ALA A 182 -15.81 12.43 -20.24
CA ALA A 182 -16.88 11.80 -19.48
C ALA A 182 -16.27 10.98 -18.34
N LEU A 183 -17.03 10.77 -17.26
CA LEU A 183 -16.62 9.87 -16.19
C LEU A 183 -16.91 8.42 -16.63
N PRO A 184 -15.88 7.56 -16.81
CA PRO A 184 -16.10 6.18 -17.22
C PRO A 184 -16.89 5.38 -16.18
N ASP A 185 -17.78 4.50 -16.64
CA ASP A 185 -18.61 3.67 -15.75
C ASP A 185 -17.76 2.68 -14.94
N GLU A 186 -16.56 2.34 -15.41
CA GLU A 186 -15.58 1.51 -14.70
C GLU A 186 -15.16 2.13 -13.35
N LEU A 187 -15.12 3.47 -13.25
CA LEU A 187 -14.84 4.13 -11.97
C LEU A 187 -15.93 3.88 -10.93
N ARG A 188 -17.18 3.68 -11.35
CA ARG A 188 -18.26 3.30 -10.42
C ARG A 188 -18.08 1.89 -9.87
N ARG A 189 -17.33 1.04 -10.57
CA ARG A 189 -17.01 -0.32 -10.11
C ARG A 189 -15.93 -0.30 -9.01
N CYS A 190 -15.17 0.78 -8.89
CA CYS A 190 -14.13 0.95 -7.87
C CYS A 190 -14.76 1.22 -6.50
N ARG A 191 -14.90 0.18 -5.67
CA ARG A 191 -15.54 0.30 -4.33
C ARG A 191 -14.70 1.04 -3.29
N ASN A 192 -13.39 1.19 -3.54
CA ASN A 192 -12.43 1.75 -2.60
C ASN A 192 -11.87 3.12 -3.04
N LEU A 193 -12.55 3.81 -3.96
CA LEU A 193 -12.15 5.14 -4.40
C LEU A 193 -12.27 6.15 -3.24
N ARG A 194 -11.14 6.76 -2.84
CA ARG A 194 -11.06 7.71 -1.73
C ARG A 194 -10.80 9.14 -2.17
N TYR A 195 -10.04 9.31 -3.26
CA TYR A 195 -9.63 10.63 -3.75
C TYR A 195 -9.71 10.65 -5.28
N LEU A 196 -10.31 11.71 -5.83
CA LEU A 196 -10.47 11.99 -7.26
C LEU A 196 -10.20 13.48 -7.51
#